data_AF-A0A8J2MQ68-F1
#
_entry.id   AF-A0A8J2MQ68-F1
#
_cell.length_a   1.000
_cell.length_b   1.000
_cell.length_c   1.000
_cell.angle_alpha   90.00
_cell.angle_beta   90.00
_cell.angle_gamma   90.00
#
_symmetry.space_group_name_H-M   'P 1'
#
loop_
_entity.id
_entity.type
_entity.pdbx_description
1 polymer ?
#
loop_
_entity_poly.entity_id
_entity_poly.type
_entity_poly.pdbx_seq_one_letter_code
_entity_poly.pdbx_strand_id
1 'polypeptide(L)'
;MVEDRTPIGKEIKPQEPVRPVTFKIVPESLQNIRDKASVPEFIISGQIDKVICKLSEPLTGQVIIEETAALIKSIELQLVRVETCGCAEGYSRDATEIQNIQIGEGNVFTCAFGGLLTF
;
A
#
# COMPACT_ATOMS: atom_id res chain seq x y z
N MET A 1 -53.32 -14.71 16.99
CA MET A 1 -52.38 -15.80 17.33
C MET A 1 -51.71 -16.26 16.05
N VAL A 2 -50.51 -15.77 15.75
CA VAL A 2 -49.35 -16.56 15.35
C VAL A 2 -48.16 -15.69 15.78
N GLU A 3 -47.54 -16.05 16.90
CA GLU A 3 -46.17 -15.65 17.20
C GLU A 3 -45.25 -16.45 16.28
N ASP A 4 -44.32 -15.78 15.61
CA ASP A 4 -43.02 -16.39 15.38
C ASP A 4 -41.94 -15.36 15.69
N ARG A 5 -41.34 -15.56 16.87
CA ARG A 5 -40.08 -14.96 17.29
C ARG A 5 -38.99 -15.89 16.78
N THR A 6 -38.01 -15.39 16.02
CA THR A 6 -36.62 -15.28 16.52
C THR A 6 -35.68 -14.59 15.54
N PRO A 7 -34.65 -13.91 16.05
CA PRO A 7 -33.65 -13.18 15.29
C PRO A 7 -32.46 -14.09 14.96
N ILE A 8 -31.88 -13.94 13.78
CA ILE A 8 -30.54 -14.48 13.52
C ILE A 8 -29.70 -13.33 12.97
N GLY A 9 -29.11 -12.59 13.90
CA GLY A 9 -27.95 -11.76 13.61
C GLY A 9 -26.92 -12.67 12.95
N LYS A 10 -26.54 -12.34 11.71
CA LYS A 10 -25.39 -12.98 11.08
C LYS A 10 -24.19 -12.62 11.93
N GLU A 11 -23.73 -13.60 12.68
CA GLU A 11 -22.46 -13.59 13.37
C GLU A 11 -21.38 -13.25 12.33
N ILE A 12 -20.80 -12.05 12.46
CA ILE A 12 -19.64 -11.65 11.68
C ILE A 12 -18.52 -12.54 12.18
N LYS A 13 -18.18 -13.58 11.40
CA LYS A 13 -16.99 -14.39 11.67
C LYS A 13 -15.81 -13.44 11.93
N PRO A 14 -15.01 -13.63 12.99
CA PRO A 14 -13.78 -12.89 13.16
C PRO A 14 -12.97 -13.05 11.89
N GLN A 15 -12.81 -11.96 11.13
CA GLN A 15 -12.00 -11.97 9.93
C GLN A 15 -10.59 -12.39 10.35
N GLU A 16 -10.06 -13.38 9.65
CA GLU A 16 -8.72 -13.92 9.84
C GLU A 16 -7.73 -12.78 10.08
N PRO A 17 -6.84 -12.87 11.09
CA PRO A 17 -5.92 -11.79 11.39
C PRO A 17 -5.15 -11.45 10.11
N VAL A 18 -5.41 -10.25 9.60
CA VAL A 18 -4.81 -9.75 8.37
C VAL A 18 -3.31 -9.76 8.58
N ARG A 19 -2.64 -10.71 7.94
CA ARG A 19 -1.19 -10.84 8.10
C ARG A 19 -0.54 -9.63 7.46
N PRO A 20 0.46 -9.02 8.11
CA PRO A 20 1.21 -7.94 7.51
C PRO A 20 1.79 -8.36 6.16
N VAL A 21 1.72 -7.47 5.18
CA VAL A 21 2.25 -7.70 3.83
C VAL A 21 3.58 -7.02 3.70
N THR A 22 4.62 -7.80 3.43
CA THR A 22 5.95 -7.30 3.16
C THR A 22 6.13 -6.99 1.68
N PHE A 23 6.96 -6.00 1.38
CA PHE A 23 7.33 -5.64 0.01
C PHE A 23 8.83 -5.41 -0.09
N LYS A 24 9.35 -5.59 -1.31
CA LYS A 24 10.74 -5.29 -1.66
C LYS A 24 10.76 -4.68 -3.06
N ILE A 25 11.34 -3.50 -3.17
CA ILE A 25 11.50 -2.72 -4.39
C ILE A 25 12.99 -2.68 -4.72
N VAL A 26 13.30 -3.20 -5.89
CA VAL A 26 14.63 -3.23 -6.50
C VAL A 26 14.51 -2.71 -7.94
N PRO A 27 15.59 -2.24 -8.59
CA PRO A 27 15.55 -1.73 -9.96
C PRO A 27 14.81 -2.65 -10.95
N GLU A 28 14.96 -3.97 -10.81
CA GLU A 28 14.34 -4.97 -11.68
C GLU A 28 12.81 -5.01 -11.54
N SER A 29 12.30 -4.69 -10.34
CA SER A 29 10.87 -4.75 -9.98
C SER A 29 10.04 -3.60 -10.55
N LEU A 30 10.68 -2.57 -11.11
CA LEU A 30 10.02 -1.36 -11.61
C LEU A 30 9.29 -1.63 -12.94
N GLN A 31 8.00 -1.27 -12.98
CA GLN A 31 7.09 -1.62 -14.09
C GLN A 31 6.82 -0.48 -15.10
N ASN A 32 7.29 0.75 -14.84
CA ASN A 32 6.98 1.94 -15.66
C ASN A 32 8.20 2.78 -16.07
N ILE A 33 9.35 2.12 -16.31
CA ILE A 33 10.59 2.82 -16.65
C ILE A 33 10.97 2.55 -18.09
N ARG A 34 11.20 3.62 -18.85
CA ARG A 34 11.60 3.54 -20.27
C ARG A 34 13.03 3.04 -20.44
N ASP A 35 13.93 3.43 -19.55
CA ASP A 35 15.35 3.05 -19.57
C ASP A 35 15.81 2.53 -18.21
N LYS A 36 15.76 1.20 -18.05
CA LYS A 36 16.19 0.52 -16.81
C LYS A 36 17.69 0.69 -16.53
N ALA A 37 18.53 0.94 -17.54
CA ALA A 37 19.97 1.07 -17.35
C ALA A 37 20.36 2.41 -16.68
N SER A 38 19.47 3.40 -16.73
CA SER A 38 19.65 4.70 -16.07
C SER A 38 19.27 4.70 -14.58
N VAL A 39 18.64 3.62 -14.11
CA VAL A 39 18.17 3.51 -12.73
C VAL A 39 19.36 3.14 -11.84
N PRO A 40 19.68 3.93 -10.80
CA PRO A 40 20.73 3.57 -9.85
C PRO A 40 20.35 2.31 -9.08
N GLU A 41 21.35 1.57 -8.60
CA GLU A 41 21.11 0.45 -7.70
C GLU A 41 20.48 0.91 -6.38
N PHE A 42 19.44 0.22 -5.92
CA PHE A 42 18.83 0.46 -4.62
C PHE A 42 18.06 -0.77 -4.14
N ILE A 43 17.84 -0.84 -2.83
CA ILE A 43 16.97 -1.82 -2.21
C ILE A 43 16.13 -1.09 -1.16
N ILE A 44 14.83 -1.07 -1.38
CA ILE A 44 13.85 -0.53 -0.44
C ILE A 44 12.91 -1.66 -0.06
N SER A 45 12.79 -1.94 1.23
CA SER A 45 11.88 -2.96 1.76
C SER A 45 10.89 -2.34 2.73
N GLY A 46 9.90 -3.11 3.15
CA GLY A 46 8.95 -2.63 4.13
C GLY A 46 7.82 -3.59 4.38
N GLN A 47 6.87 -3.13 5.18
CA GLN A 47 5.70 -3.90 5.59
C GLN A 47 4.51 -2.97 5.78
N ILE A 48 3.33 -3.42 5.34
CA ILE A 48 2.04 -2.80 5.65
C ILE A 48 1.31 -3.75 6.59
N ASP A 49 0.86 -3.26 7.75
CA ASP A 49 0.32 -4.12 8.80
C ASP A 49 -1.02 -4.75 8.42
N LYS A 50 -1.83 -4.02 7.64
CA LYS A 50 -3.18 -4.45 7.23
C LYS A 50 -3.43 -4.09 5.77
N VAL A 51 -3.89 -5.07 4.99
CA VAL A 51 -4.42 -4.86 3.62
C VAL A 51 -5.93 -4.62 3.57
N ILE A 52 -6.63 -4.90 4.67
CA ILE A 52 -8.04 -4.57 4.85
C ILE A 52 -8.12 -3.57 6.00
N CYS A 53 -8.33 -2.31 5.66
CA CYS A 53 -8.36 -1.19 6.60
C CYS A 53 -9.77 -0.60 6.71
N LYS A 54 -10.13 -0.11 7.90
CA LYS A 54 -11.32 0.72 8.07
C LYS A 54 -10.98 2.13 7.63
N LEU A 55 -11.91 2.82 6.96
CA LEU A 55 -11.71 4.21 6.55
C LEU A 55 -11.46 5.16 7.75
N SER A 56 -11.93 4.79 8.93
CA SER A 56 -11.76 5.55 10.16
C SER A 56 -10.45 5.25 10.91
N GLU A 57 -9.65 4.27 10.46
CA GLU A 57 -8.39 3.89 11.09
C GLU A 57 -7.22 4.28 10.17
N PRO A 58 -6.09 4.74 10.74
CA PRO A 58 -4.88 5.03 9.96
C PRO A 58 -4.33 3.76 9.29
N LEU A 59 -3.62 3.95 8.18
CA LEU A 59 -2.82 2.87 7.59
C LEU A 59 -1.48 2.85 8.33
N THR A 60 -0.99 1.67 8.69
CA THR A 60 0.25 1.55 9.47
C THR A 60 1.22 0.60 8.80
N GLY A 61 2.51 0.89 8.98
CA GLY A 61 3.57 0.07 8.43
C GLY A 61 4.94 0.69 8.60
N GLN A 62 5.90 0.13 7.88
CA GLN A 62 7.29 0.57 7.86
C GLN A 62 7.84 0.54 6.43
N VAL A 63 8.73 1.48 6.15
CA VAL A 63 9.53 1.54 4.93
C VAL A 63 10.99 1.64 5.36
N ILE A 64 11.84 0.80 4.78
CA ILE A 64 13.25 0.67 5.10
C ILE A 64 14.04 0.84 3.81
N ILE A 65 15.01 1.75 3.82
CA ILE A 65 15.99 1.88 2.76
C ILE A 65 17.17 1.00 3.17
N GLU A 66 17.31 -0.18 2.55
CA GLU A 66 18.38 -1.12 2.86
C GLU A 66 19.69 -0.69 2.20
N GLU A 67 19.63 -0.37 0.90
CA GLU A 67 20.79 0.03 0.10
C GLU A 67 20.39 1.10 -0.91
N THR A 68 21.31 2.02 -1.23
CA THR A 68 21.10 2.97 -2.33
C THR A 68 22.43 3.50 -2.86
N ALA A 69 22.59 3.49 -4.18
CA ALA A 69 23.76 4.04 -4.87
C ALA A 69 23.60 5.54 -5.21
N ALA A 70 22.42 6.12 -4.97
CA ALA A 70 22.13 7.51 -5.26
C ALA A 70 21.30 8.15 -4.14
N LEU A 71 21.29 9.49 -4.08
CA LEU A 71 20.46 10.21 -3.11
C LEU A 71 18.98 10.06 -3.45
N ILE A 72 18.21 9.51 -2.52
CA ILE A 72 16.74 9.55 -2.55
C ILE A 72 16.31 10.96 -2.18
N LYS A 73 15.55 11.63 -3.04
CA LYS A 73 15.08 13.02 -2.82
C LYS A 73 13.80 13.09 -2.00
N SER A 74 12.87 12.19 -2.29
CA SER A 74 11.59 12.06 -1.61
C SER A 74 11.15 10.61 -1.62
N ILE A 75 10.29 10.27 -0.67
CA ILE A 75 9.52 9.04 -0.67
C ILE A 75 8.05 9.44 -0.49
N GLU A 76 7.20 8.95 -1.40
CA GLU A 76 5.78 9.26 -1.45
C GLU A 76 4.97 7.97 -1.46
N LEU A 77 3.86 7.97 -0.74
CA LEU A 77 2.85 6.92 -0.73
C LEU A 77 1.62 7.41 -1.49
N GLN A 78 1.28 6.72 -2.57
CA GLN A 78 0.11 7.04 -3.39
C GLN A 78 -1.03 6.07 -3.12
N LEU A 79 -2.19 6.62 -2.73
CA LEU A 79 -3.44 5.88 -2.67
C LEU A 79 -4.14 5.99 -4.02
N VAL A 80 -4.15 4.88 -4.76
CA VAL A 80 -4.77 4.79 -6.08
C VAL A 80 -6.01 3.90 -5.99
N ARG A 81 -7.14 4.41 -6.50
CA ARG A 81 -8.36 3.62 -6.69
C ARG A 81 -8.36 3.06 -8.10
N VAL A 82 -8.50 1.75 -8.22
CA VAL A 82 -8.71 1.11 -9.52
C VAL A 82 -10.17 0.70 -9.63
N GLU A 83 -10.88 1.32 -10.56
CA GLU A 83 -12.23 0.90 -10.94
C GLU A 83 -12.15 -0.05 -12.16
N THR A 84 -12.96 -1.10 -12.15
CA THR A 84 -13.15 -1.96 -13.32
C THR A 84 -14.58 -1.84 -13.80
N CYS A 85 -14.76 -1.25 -14.98
CA CYS A 85 -16.06 -1.11 -15.64
C CYS A 85 -16.19 -2.21 -16.70
N GLY A 86 -17.19 -3.08 -16.55
CA GLY A 86 -17.50 -4.12 -17.52
C GLY A 86 -18.68 -3.73 -18.42
N CYS A 87 -18.51 -3.87 -19.73
CA CYS A 87 -19.57 -3.78 -20.73
C CYS A 87 -19.62 -5.08 -21.55
N ALA A 88 -20.64 -5.25 -22.40
CA ALA A 88 -20.79 -6.45 -23.24
C ALA A 88 -19.58 -6.72 -24.18
N GLU A 89 -18.76 -5.70 -24.46
CA GLU A 89 -17.59 -5.78 -25.35
C GLU A 89 -16.24 -5.92 -24.61
N GLY A 90 -16.23 -5.91 -23.27
CA GLY A 90 -15.00 -6.10 -22.49
C GLY A 90 -14.96 -5.36 -21.16
N TYR A 91 -13.78 -5.33 -20.57
CA TYR A 91 -13.51 -4.65 -19.30
C TYR A 91 -12.55 -3.49 -19.53
N SER A 92 -12.92 -2.31 -19.06
CA SER A 92 -12.02 -1.16 -18.92
C SER A 92 -11.57 -1.06 -17.46
N ARG A 93 -10.30 -0.72 -17.24
CA ARG A 93 -9.74 -0.43 -15.92
C ARG A 93 -9.24 1.00 -15.90
N ASP A 94 -9.76 1.79 -14.98
CA ASP A 94 -9.33 3.16 -14.78
C ASP A 94 -8.73 3.32 -13.39
N ALA A 95 -7.57 3.97 -13.32
CA ALA A 95 -6.85 4.21 -12.09
C ALA A 95 -6.93 5.70 -11.75
N THR A 96 -7.58 6.04 -10.64
CA THR A 96 -7.71 7.40 -10.14
C THR A 96 -6.83 7.57 -8.90
N GLU A 97 -5.92 8.54 -8.91
CA GLU A 97 -5.20 8.94 -7.69
C GLU A 97 -6.18 9.61 -6.71
N ILE A 98 -6.24 9.11 -5.49
CA ILE A 98 -7.05 9.71 -4.42
C ILE A 98 -6.17 10.64 -3.57
N GLN A 99 -4.99 10.17 -3.18
CA GLN A 99 -4.06 10.89 -2.30
C GLN A 99 -2.62 10.58 -2.65
N ASN A 100 -1.76 11.58 -2.49
CA ASN A 100 -0.31 11.46 -2.48
C ASN A 100 0.19 11.99 -1.14
N ILE A 101 0.88 11.13 -0.37
CA ILE A 101 1.38 11.42 0.97
C ILE A 101 2.89 11.36 0.93
N GLN A 102 3.56 12.47 1.19
CA GLN A 102 5.02 12.50 1.31
C GLN A 102 5.44 11.98 2.69
N ILE A 103 6.18 10.87 2.71
CA ILE A 103 6.65 10.21 3.94
C ILE A 103 8.14 10.44 4.21
N GLY A 104 8.87 11.02 3.25
CA GLY A 104 10.26 11.45 3.42
C GLY A 104 10.67 12.52 2.41
N GLU A 105 11.52 13.44 2.84
CA GLU A 105 12.09 14.52 2.02
C GLU A 105 13.57 14.73 2.34
N GLY A 106 14.37 15.08 1.34
CA GLY A 106 15.80 15.35 1.50
C GLY A 106 16.62 14.07 1.54
N ASN A 107 17.78 14.07 2.18
CA ASN A 107 18.68 12.90 2.25
C ASN A 107 18.10 11.82 3.21
N VAL A 108 17.04 11.13 2.76
CA VAL A 108 16.24 10.18 3.58
C VAL A 108 17.09 8.99 4.06
N PHE A 109 18.22 8.70 3.42
CA PHE A 109 19.15 7.63 3.80
C PHE A 109 19.69 7.76 5.24
N THR A 110 19.71 8.96 5.82
CA THR A 110 20.20 9.18 7.19
C THR A 110 19.12 8.93 8.25
N CYS A 111 17.84 8.88 7.87
CA CYS A 111 16.74 8.64 8.79
C CYS A 111 16.38 7.15 8.86
N ALA A 112 17.35 6.32 9.24
CA ALA A 112 17.06 4.98 9.78
C ALA A 112 16.51 5.14 11.22
N PHE A 113 15.37 5.81 11.37
CA PHE A 113 14.58 5.70 12.58
C PHE A 113 13.66 4.51 12.41
N GLY A 114 13.83 3.48 13.25
CA GLY A 114 12.80 2.50 13.57
C GLY A 114 11.60 3.14 14.29
N GLY A 115 11.13 4.28 13.76
CA GLY A 115 9.93 4.96 14.17
C GLY A 115 8.79 4.38 13.35
N LEU A 116 7.83 3.82 14.07
CA LEU A 116 6.52 3.44 13.57
C LEU A 116 5.96 4.57 12.68
N LEU A 117 5.98 4.41 11.36
CA LEU A 117 5.31 5.35 10.46
C LEU A 117 3.81 5.11 10.63
N THR A 118 3.18 6.00 11.38
CA THR A 118 1.72 6.05 11.56
C THR A 118 1.21 7.12 10.61
N PHE A 119 0.45 6.75 9.57
CA PHE A 119 -0.18 7.68 8.64
C PHE A 119 -1.71 7.55 8.64
#